data_AF-R7LU41-F1
#
_entry.id   AF-R7LU41-F1
#
_cell.length_a   1.000
_cell.length_b   1.000
_cell.length_c   1.000
_cell.angle_alpha   90.00
_cell.angle_beta   90.00
_cell.angle_gamma   90.00
#
_symmetry.space_group_name_H-M   'P 1'
#
loop_
_entity.id
_entity.type
_entity.pdbx_description
1 polymer ?
#
loop_
_entity_poly.entity_id
_entity_poly.type
_entity_poly.pdbx_seq_one_letter_code
_entity_poly.pdbx_strand_id
1 'polypeptide(L)'
;MNYINHNDVYRISKVLTESGNIYGLSSNSTDSHLMKNSEWGAVLYLSQSKYGLDGTEIVINSVYLNNTTKSIYAVTGCASSTADASAVSTTIGALNNRTQSSVYVWTQKNGTVASSTGTIYGIYDMSGGISERTSSLINNKNNNLKTYGSQIIADLNNGKSTKYITIYPTGETLGQTMAQASQANYTNNTKIYGDAIKETSTLGTGNNSWYSDCSDFVGLSTPFFLHGGYYGGTSISGCFAFGRTSGNGSYYRGFRSVLVSL
;
A
#
# COMPACT_ATOMS: atom_id res chain seq x y z
N MET A 1 17.35 -1.80 -11.48
CA MET A 1 16.07 -1.51 -10.79
C MET A 1 15.23 -2.77 -10.81
N ASN A 2 14.67 -3.18 -9.68
CA ASN A 2 13.87 -4.39 -9.60
C ASN A 2 12.43 -4.04 -10.01
N TYR A 3 12.06 -4.30 -11.26
CA TYR A 3 10.71 -4.04 -11.76
C TYR A 3 9.80 -5.23 -11.44
N ILE A 4 9.53 -5.41 -10.15
CA ILE A 4 8.69 -6.49 -9.63
C ILE A 4 7.22 -6.18 -9.95
N ASN A 5 6.55 -7.08 -10.65
CA ASN A 5 5.13 -6.94 -10.99
C ASN A 5 4.23 -7.51 -9.88
N HIS A 6 2.91 -7.41 -10.06
CA HIS A 6 1.95 -7.83 -9.03
C HIS A 6 1.96 -9.35 -8.77
N ASN A 7 2.24 -10.17 -9.79
CA ASN A 7 2.40 -11.62 -9.67
C ASN A 7 3.66 -11.97 -8.89
N ASP A 8 4.75 -11.27 -9.14
CA ASP A 8 6.03 -11.50 -8.47
C ASP A 8 5.91 -11.20 -6.97
N VAL A 9 5.32 -10.07 -6.56
CA VAL A 9 5.15 -9.76 -5.11
C VAL A 9 4.26 -10.77 -4.40
N TYR A 10 3.23 -11.28 -5.08
CA TYR A 10 2.34 -12.31 -4.54
C TYR A 10 3.10 -13.62 -4.30
N ARG A 11 3.90 -14.04 -5.28
CA ARG A 11 4.74 -15.24 -5.18
C ARG A 11 5.81 -15.08 -4.09
N ILE A 12 6.55 -13.97 -4.09
CA ILE A 12 7.59 -13.71 -3.09
C ILE A 12 7.01 -13.80 -1.68
N SER A 13 5.83 -13.23 -1.45
CA SER A 13 5.20 -13.28 -0.13
C SER A 13 4.80 -14.70 0.30
N LYS A 14 4.43 -15.58 -0.64
CA LYS A 14 4.06 -16.97 -0.31
C LYS A 14 5.27 -17.86 -0.04
N VAL A 15 6.39 -17.63 -0.72
CA VAL A 15 7.58 -18.50 -0.61
C VAL A 15 8.44 -18.20 0.63
N LEU A 16 8.06 -17.22 1.46
CA LEU A 16 8.83 -16.87 2.67
C LEU A 16 8.96 -18.02 3.68
N THR A 17 8.05 -18.99 3.66
CA THR A 17 8.03 -20.13 4.58
C THR A 17 8.54 -21.42 3.95
N GLU A 18 8.99 -21.37 2.69
CA GLU A 18 9.58 -22.50 1.99
C GLU A 18 10.99 -22.82 2.52
N SER A 19 11.43 -24.06 2.27
CA SER A 19 12.76 -24.54 2.65
C SER A 19 13.84 -23.68 2.00
N GLY A 20 14.83 -23.27 2.79
CA GLY A 20 15.95 -22.46 2.33
C GLY A 20 15.72 -20.95 2.41
N ASN A 21 14.60 -20.47 2.97
CA ASN A 21 14.50 -19.04 3.29
C ASN A 21 15.55 -18.65 4.37
N ILE A 22 16.13 -17.47 4.21
CA ILE A 22 17.23 -16.98 5.04
C ILE A 22 16.80 -16.44 6.41
N TYR A 23 15.49 -16.36 6.65
CA TYR A 23 14.91 -15.77 7.86
C TYR A 23 14.53 -16.83 8.91
N GLY A 24 14.73 -18.12 8.61
CA GLY A 24 14.39 -19.22 9.51
C GLY A 24 12.89 -19.46 9.67
N LEU A 25 12.06 -18.89 8.79
CA LEU A 25 10.62 -19.13 8.77
C LEU A 25 10.36 -20.57 8.30
N SER A 26 9.26 -21.18 8.72
CA SER A 26 8.91 -22.52 8.26
C SER A 26 7.42 -22.67 8.12
N SER A 27 6.99 -23.45 7.12
CA SER A 27 5.57 -23.78 6.93
C SER A 27 4.95 -24.58 8.08
N ASN A 28 5.77 -25.07 9.02
CA ASN A 28 5.29 -25.79 10.21
C ASN A 28 4.91 -24.86 11.37
N SER A 29 5.39 -23.61 11.36
CA SER A 29 5.22 -22.65 12.45
C SER A 29 4.69 -21.29 11.99
N THR A 30 4.71 -21.03 10.69
CA THR A 30 4.44 -19.71 10.13
C THR A 30 3.71 -19.83 8.80
N ASP A 31 2.65 -19.05 8.66
CA ASP A 31 1.97 -18.77 7.41
C ASP A 31 2.44 -17.42 6.86
N SER A 32 2.50 -17.29 5.53
CA SER A 32 2.87 -16.02 4.90
C SER A 32 2.12 -15.75 3.61
N HIS A 33 1.73 -14.49 3.43
CA HIS A 33 0.98 -14.02 2.27
C HIS A 33 1.23 -12.54 2.01
N LEU A 34 0.87 -12.10 0.80
CA LEU A 34 0.84 -10.68 0.47
C LEU A 34 -0.29 -10.02 1.28
N MET A 35 -0.04 -8.86 1.88
CA MET A 35 -1.04 -8.16 2.69
C MET A 35 -2.35 -7.94 1.92
N LYS A 36 -3.48 -8.18 2.59
CA LYS A 36 -4.83 -7.87 2.11
C LYS A 36 -5.27 -6.48 2.55
N ASN A 37 -6.25 -5.91 1.85
CA ASN A 37 -6.86 -4.62 2.26
C ASN A 37 -7.47 -4.66 3.68
N SER A 38 -8.04 -5.79 4.10
CA SER A 38 -8.56 -5.95 5.46
C SER A 38 -7.47 -5.85 6.54
N GLU A 39 -6.26 -6.32 6.23
CA GLU A 39 -5.12 -6.28 7.14
C GLU A 39 -4.49 -4.89 7.17
N TRP A 40 -4.40 -4.23 6.01
CA TRP A 40 -4.07 -2.82 5.93
C TRP A 40 -5.03 -2.00 6.79
N GLY A 41 -6.35 -2.18 6.58
CA GLY A 41 -7.39 -1.50 7.35
C GLY A 41 -7.33 -1.77 8.85
N ALA A 42 -7.04 -3.01 9.27
CA ALA A 42 -6.84 -3.33 10.68
C ALA A 42 -5.69 -2.53 11.32
N VAL A 43 -4.56 -2.39 10.61
CA VAL A 43 -3.45 -1.52 11.04
C VAL A 43 -3.95 -0.08 11.19
N LEU A 44 -4.63 0.45 10.18
CA LEU A 44 -5.10 1.83 10.20
C LEU A 44 -6.07 2.12 11.34
N TYR A 45 -7.01 1.22 11.62
CA TYR A 45 -7.98 1.41 12.69
C TYR A 45 -7.37 1.33 14.07
N LEU A 46 -6.43 0.40 14.28
CA LEU A 46 -5.66 0.36 15.53
C LEU A 46 -4.85 1.65 15.69
N SER A 47 -4.21 2.11 14.61
CA SER A 47 -3.48 3.37 14.58
C SER A 47 -4.34 4.57 14.89
N GLN A 48 -5.54 4.71 14.32
CA GLN A 48 -6.41 5.85 14.60
C GLN A 48 -7.18 5.76 15.92
N SER A 49 -7.24 4.57 16.54
CA SER A 49 -7.97 4.38 17.79
C SER A 49 -7.40 5.21 18.94
N LYS A 50 -8.20 5.41 19.99
CA LYS A 50 -7.76 6.00 21.27
C LYS A 50 -6.62 5.26 21.98
N TYR A 51 -6.29 4.04 21.52
CA TYR A 51 -5.17 3.24 22.03
C TYR A 51 -3.94 3.30 21.12
N GLY A 52 -4.06 3.93 19.95
CA GLY A 52 -2.97 4.23 19.03
C GLY A 52 -2.62 5.73 19.09
N LEU A 53 -2.91 6.42 18.00
CA LEU A 53 -2.63 7.84 17.74
C LEU A 53 -3.81 8.76 18.11
N ASP A 54 -4.95 8.21 18.52
CA ASP A 54 -6.14 8.94 18.98
C ASP A 54 -6.59 10.03 17.99
N GLY A 55 -6.83 9.64 16.74
CA GLY A 55 -7.22 10.55 15.66
C GLY A 55 -6.07 11.35 15.02
N THR A 56 -4.84 11.24 15.55
CA THR A 56 -3.69 11.94 14.98
C THR A 56 -3.23 11.26 13.69
N GLU A 57 -3.14 12.04 12.62
CA GLU A 57 -2.64 11.58 11.33
C GLU A 57 -1.11 11.41 11.37
N ILE A 58 -0.58 10.36 10.73
CA ILE A 58 0.87 10.21 10.58
C ILE A 58 1.40 11.20 9.54
N VAL A 59 2.64 11.65 9.70
CA VAL A 59 3.26 12.50 8.68
C VAL A 59 3.76 11.69 7.48
N ILE A 60 3.77 12.32 6.31
CA ILE A 60 4.19 11.69 5.06
C ILE A 60 5.70 11.45 5.02
N ASN A 61 6.11 10.35 4.40
CA ASN A 61 7.44 10.17 3.87
C ASN A 61 7.52 10.68 2.43
N SER A 62 7.81 11.97 2.24
CA SER A 62 7.95 12.59 0.91
C SER A 62 9.41 12.64 0.42
N VAL A 63 10.31 11.87 1.03
CA VAL A 63 11.75 11.96 0.82
C VAL A 63 12.21 11.10 -0.35
N TYR A 64 13.07 11.67 -1.20
CA TYR A 64 13.78 10.93 -2.26
C TYR A 64 15.25 11.33 -2.32
N LEU A 65 16.08 10.40 -2.79
CA LEU A 65 17.53 10.62 -2.88
C LEU A 65 17.94 11.20 -4.23
N ASN A 66 18.75 12.25 -4.18
CA ASN A 66 19.49 12.78 -5.31
C ASN A 66 20.97 12.50 -5.09
N ASN A 67 21.35 11.24 -5.34
CA ASN A 67 22.72 10.76 -5.25
C ASN A 67 23.25 10.49 -6.66
N THR A 68 24.58 10.48 -6.80
CA THR A 68 25.26 10.12 -8.06
C THR A 68 24.93 8.69 -8.53
N THR A 69 24.60 7.81 -7.59
CA THR A 69 24.08 6.46 -7.88
C THR A 69 22.55 6.50 -7.97
N LYS A 70 22.01 6.50 -9.20
CA LYS A 70 20.57 6.64 -9.51
C LYS A 70 19.70 5.40 -9.20
N SER A 71 20.08 4.57 -8.23
CA SER A 71 19.41 3.29 -7.96
C SER A 71 18.46 3.30 -6.77
N ILE A 72 18.52 4.31 -5.90
CA ILE A 72 17.72 4.41 -4.69
C ILE A 72 16.85 5.67 -4.78
N TYR A 73 15.53 5.48 -4.82
CA TYR A 73 14.60 6.59 -5.00
C TYR A 73 13.73 6.89 -3.77
N ALA A 74 13.58 5.92 -2.86
CA ALA A 74 12.85 6.10 -1.61
C ALA A 74 13.75 5.72 -0.44
N VAL A 75 13.57 6.37 0.71
CA VAL A 75 14.24 6.04 1.97
C VAL A 75 13.17 5.70 2.98
N THR A 76 13.18 4.47 3.49
CA THR A 76 12.21 4.01 4.49
C THR A 76 12.43 4.68 5.84
N GLY A 77 11.37 4.84 6.62
CA GLY A 77 11.46 5.36 7.98
C GLY A 77 11.88 6.83 8.05
N CYS A 78 11.54 7.61 7.03
CA CYS A 78 11.65 9.07 7.06
C CYS A 78 10.29 9.70 7.36
N ALA A 79 10.33 10.86 8.01
CA ALA A 79 9.18 11.67 8.36
C ALA A 79 9.42 13.09 7.87
N SER A 80 8.49 13.64 7.10
CA SER A 80 8.47 15.06 6.76
C SER A 80 7.87 15.89 7.92
N SER A 81 7.77 17.21 7.76
CA SER A 81 7.28 18.11 8.81
C SER A 81 5.77 18.03 9.07
N THR A 82 4.98 17.65 8.06
CA THR A 82 3.51 17.58 8.10
C THR A 82 3.01 16.38 7.27
N ALA A 83 1.73 16.03 7.39
CA ALA A 83 1.11 14.95 6.61
C ALA A 83 1.01 15.24 5.10
N ASP A 84 1.07 16.50 4.70
CA ASP A 84 0.91 16.97 3.32
C ASP A 84 2.18 17.63 2.75
N ALA A 85 3.32 17.45 3.41
CA ALA A 85 4.57 18.11 3.05
C ALA A 85 5.02 17.77 1.62
N SER A 86 5.51 18.79 0.91
CA SER A 86 6.09 18.64 -0.43
C SER A 86 7.27 17.66 -0.48
N ALA A 87 7.56 17.15 -1.68
CA ALA A 87 8.68 16.28 -1.94
C ALA A 87 10.03 16.89 -1.53
N VAL A 88 10.86 16.15 -0.78
CA VAL A 88 12.19 16.61 -0.37
C VAL A 88 13.27 15.77 -1.05
N SER A 89 14.08 16.43 -1.88
CA SER A 89 15.29 15.85 -2.44
C SER A 89 16.46 16.00 -1.47
N THR A 90 17.15 14.91 -1.16
CA THR A 90 18.29 14.96 -0.22
C THR A 90 19.34 13.90 -0.55
N THR A 91 20.37 13.80 0.29
CA THR A 91 21.39 12.74 0.21
C THR A 91 21.32 11.83 1.42
N ILE A 92 21.78 10.59 1.27
CA ILE A 92 21.85 9.66 2.40
C ILE A 92 22.76 10.16 3.52
N GLY A 93 23.82 10.90 3.17
CA GLY A 93 24.72 11.55 4.13
C GLY A 93 24.00 12.60 4.97
N ALA A 94 23.17 13.46 4.34
CA ALA A 94 22.41 14.47 5.06
C ALA A 94 21.37 13.87 6.02
N LEU A 95 20.75 12.75 5.65
CA LEU A 95 19.83 12.01 6.51
C LEU A 95 20.57 11.34 7.69
N ASN A 96 21.66 10.62 7.41
CA ASN A 96 22.46 9.95 8.44
C ASN A 96 23.09 10.94 9.43
N ASN A 97 23.54 12.10 8.93
CA ASN A 97 24.11 13.17 9.75
C ASN A 97 23.04 14.09 10.36
N ARG A 98 21.76 13.87 10.07
CA ARG A 98 20.62 14.65 10.58
C ARG A 98 20.73 16.15 10.29
N THR A 99 21.30 16.50 9.13
CA THR A 99 21.48 17.89 8.70
C THR A 99 20.40 18.35 7.73
N GLN A 100 19.58 17.44 7.20
CA GLN A 100 18.45 17.79 6.36
C GLN A 100 17.35 18.48 7.20
N SER A 101 17.04 19.73 6.87
CA SER A 101 15.94 20.45 7.51
C SER A 101 14.59 19.83 7.15
N SER A 102 13.65 19.88 8.12
CA SER A 102 12.26 19.41 7.99
C SER A 102 12.08 17.94 7.62
N VAL A 103 13.12 17.13 7.76
CA VAL A 103 13.08 15.68 7.58
C VAL A 103 13.73 15.02 8.79
N TYR A 104 13.06 14.00 9.32
CA TYR A 104 13.50 13.27 10.49
C TYR A 104 13.51 11.77 10.20
N VAL A 105 14.57 11.08 10.62
CA VAL A 105 14.64 9.62 10.52
C VAL A 105 13.96 8.97 11.72
N TRP A 106 13.46 7.75 11.58
CA TRP A 106 12.64 7.02 12.55
C TRP A 106 13.19 6.96 13.98
N THR A 107 14.49 7.10 14.18
CA THR A 107 15.16 7.14 15.50
C THR A 107 15.13 8.52 16.18
N GLN A 108 14.65 9.56 15.52
CA GLN A 108 14.44 10.89 16.09
C GLN A 108 13.02 10.97 16.66
N LYS A 109 12.81 11.76 17.73
CA LYS A 109 11.46 12.01 18.29
C LYS A 109 10.46 12.49 17.24
N ASN A 110 10.87 13.42 16.37
CA ASN A 110 10.02 13.90 15.27
C ASN A 110 9.96 12.91 14.10
N GLY A 111 10.82 11.89 14.07
CA GLY A 111 10.74 10.79 13.12
C GLY A 111 9.64 9.79 13.47
N THR A 112 9.31 9.63 14.76
CA THR A 112 8.29 8.66 15.19
C THR A 112 6.87 9.07 14.81
N VAL A 113 6.64 10.31 14.37
CA VAL A 113 5.31 10.77 13.94
C VAL A 113 4.89 10.22 12.57
N ALA A 114 5.80 9.62 11.80
CA ALA A 114 5.46 8.84 10.60
C ALA A 114 5.10 7.38 10.92
N SER A 115 5.16 7.00 12.20
CA SER A 115 4.89 5.65 12.68
C SER A 115 3.41 5.47 12.99
N SER A 116 2.89 4.30 12.64
CA SER A 116 1.51 3.88 12.93
C SER A 116 1.17 3.84 14.44
N THR A 117 2.15 3.96 15.33
CA THR A 117 1.97 3.99 16.80
C THR A 117 2.53 5.24 17.47
N GLY A 118 3.13 6.16 16.70
CA GLY A 118 3.79 7.35 17.26
C GLY A 118 5.11 7.05 17.99
N THR A 119 5.56 5.78 17.95
CA THR A 119 6.81 5.31 18.56
C THR A 119 7.72 4.67 17.52
N ILE A 120 8.96 4.34 17.89
CA ILE A 120 9.92 3.67 17.01
C ILE A 120 9.52 2.26 16.57
N TYR A 121 8.47 1.68 17.17
CA TYR A 121 8.07 0.28 16.99
C TYR A 121 6.85 0.08 16.10
N GLY A 122 6.19 1.16 15.67
CA GLY A 122 5.07 1.06 14.76
C GLY A 122 5.50 0.81 13.32
N ILE A 123 4.52 0.79 12.43
CA ILE A 123 4.71 0.57 11.01
C ILE A 123 4.96 1.92 10.35
N TYR A 124 6.03 2.01 9.57
CA TYR A 124 6.41 3.20 8.81
C TYR A 124 6.01 3.08 7.34
N ASP A 125 6.13 4.20 6.62
CA ASP A 125 5.98 4.29 5.17
C ASP A 125 4.59 3.88 4.67
N MET A 126 3.57 4.04 5.53
CA MET A 126 2.16 3.87 5.15
C MET A 126 1.57 5.15 4.53
N SER A 127 2.26 6.28 4.66
CA SER A 127 1.99 7.54 3.95
C SER A 127 3.26 7.96 3.21
N GLY A 128 3.22 7.95 1.87
CA GLY A 128 4.41 8.22 1.04
C GLY A 128 5.43 7.08 1.01
N GLY A 129 6.66 7.37 0.61
CA GLY A 129 7.75 6.39 0.48
C GLY A 129 7.60 5.51 -0.78
N ILE A 130 6.68 4.55 -0.77
CA ILE A 130 6.44 3.62 -1.88
C ILE A 130 4.97 3.21 -1.96
N SER A 131 4.45 3.02 -3.17
CA SER A 131 3.05 2.58 -3.32
C SER A 131 2.97 1.08 -3.18
N GLU A 132 2.18 0.60 -2.24
CA GLU A 132 2.22 -0.81 -1.88
C GLU A 132 1.10 -1.61 -2.50
N ARG A 133 1.49 -2.75 -3.09
CA ARG A 133 0.54 -3.73 -3.63
C ARG A 133 -0.06 -4.55 -2.50
N THR A 134 -1.34 -4.85 -2.62
CA THR A 134 -2.08 -5.78 -1.77
C THR A 134 -2.68 -6.91 -2.60
N SER A 135 -3.02 -8.04 -1.98
CA SER A 135 -3.69 -9.17 -2.64
C SER A 135 -5.21 -8.95 -2.79
N SER A 136 -5.56 -7.75 -3.25
CA SER A 136 -6.93 -7.28 -3.42
C SER A 136 -7.14 -6.80 -4.85
N LEU A 137 -8.24 -7.22 -5.49
CA LEU A 137 -8.52 -6.91 -6.89
C LEU A 137 -10.00 -7.06 -7.25
N ILE A 138 -10.36 -6.60 -8.44
CA ILE A 138 -11.59 -7.05 -9.13
C ILE A 138 -11.25 -8.14 -10.15
N ASN A 139 -12.09 -9.17 -10.25
CA ASN A 139 -11.94 -10.22 -11.26
C ASN A 139 -12.77 -9.92 -12.51
N ASN A 140 -12.44 -8.83 -13.22
CA ASN A 140 -13.21 -8.33 -14.37
C ASN A 140 -12.82 -8.95 -15.72
N LYS A 141 -12.07 -10.06 -15.72
CA LYS A 141 -11.59 -10.77 -16.91
C LYS A 141 -10.67 -9.95 -17.84
N ASN A 142 -10.18 -8.79 -17.40
CA ASN A 142 -9.22 -8.02 -18.17
C ASN A 142 -7.91 -8.80 -18.36
N ASN A 143 -7.25 -8.66 -19.51
CA ASN A 143 -6.00 -9.36 -19.82
C ASN A 143 -4.88 -9.07 -18.82
N ASN A 144 -4.88 -7.89 -18.19
CA ASN A 144 -3.89 -7.54 -17.17
C ASN A 144 -3.90 -8.47 -15.96
N LEU A 145 -5.04 -9.11 -15.64
CA LEU A 145 -5.12 -10.15 -14.61
C LEU A 145 -4.23 -11.35 -14.96
N LYS A 146 -4.28 -11.80 -16.21
CA LYS A 146 -3.45 -12.92 -16.69
C LYS A 146 -1.99 -12.51 -16.84
N THR A 147 -1.73 -11.31 -17.34
CA THR A 147 -0.37 -10.82 -17.60
C THR A 147 0.39 -10.52 -16.30
N TYR A 148 -0.26 -9.87 -15.34
CA TYR A 148 0.42 -9.33 -14.16
C TYR A 148 -0.04 -9.96 -12.84
N GLY A 149 -0.97 -10.91 -12.83
CA GLY A 149 -1.46 -11.57 -11.63
C GLY A 149 -1.78 -13.05 -11.84
N SER A 150 -1.06 -13.74 -12.74
CA SER A 150 -1.36 -15.12 -13.15
C SER A 150 -1.50 -16.09 -11.97
N GLN A 151 -0.60 -16.04 -10.99
CA GLN A 151 -0.67 -16.90 -9.80
C GLN A 151 -1.84 -16.52 -8.90
N ILE A 152 -2.14 -15.23 -8.74
CA ILE A 152 -3.33 -14.78 -7.98
C ILE A 152 -4.59 -15.38 -8.59
N ILE A 153 -4.73 -15.32 -9.92
CA ILE A 153 -5.88 -15.86 -10.64
C ILE A 153 -5.95 -17.38 -10.52
N ALA A 154 -4.83 -18.08 -10.62
CA ALA A 154 -4.76 -19.52 -10.46
C ALA A 154 -5.17 -19.98 -9.05
N ASP A 155 -4.87 -19.18 -8.03
CA ASP A 155 -5.15 -19.49 -6.63
C ASP A 155 -6.56 -19.09 -6.19
N LEU A 156 -7.40 -18.55 -7.08
CA LEU A 156 -8.79 -18.20 -6.75
C LEU A 156 -9.67 -19.45 -6.57
N ASN A 157 -10.63 -19.37 -5.65
CA ASN A 157 -11.65 -20.41 -5.50
C ASN A 157 -12.82 -20.16 -6.46
N ASN A 158 -12.77 -20.76 -7.65
CA ASN A 158 -13.82 -20.58 -8.67
C ASN A 158 -14.05 -19.09 -9.02
N GLY A 159 -12.97 -18.32 -9.09
CA GLY A 159 -13.01 -16.87 -9.36
C GLY A 159 -13.42 -16.00 -8.17
N LYS A 160 -13.59 -16.57 -6.97
CA LYS A 160 -13.96 -15.88 -5.73
C LYS A 160 -12.77 -15.72 -4.79
N SER A 161 -12.96 -14.90 -3.75
CA SER A 161 -12.01 -14.67 -2.66
C SER A 161 -11.55 -15.97 -1.99
N THR A 162 -10.34 -15.93 -1.43
CA THR A 162 -9.74 -17.01 -0.64
C THR A 162 -9.23 -16.46 0.69
N LYS A 163 -8.61 -17.30 1.52
CA LYS A 163 -7.94 -16.84 2.76
C LYS A 163 -6.92 -15.72 2.49
N TYR A 164 -6.26 -15.74 1.32
CA TYR A 164 -5.12 -14.88 0.99
C TYR A 164 -5.43 -13.82 -0.07
N ILE A 165 -6.61 -13.86 -0.69
CA ILE A 165 -6.98 -12.97 -1.80
C ILE A 165 -8.39 -12.42 -1.58
N THR A 166 -8.55 -11.12 -1.71
CA THR A 166 -9.87 -10.46 -1.68
C THR A 166 -10.29 -10.08 -3.10
N ILE A 167 -11.41 -10.67 -3.56
CA ILE A 167 -12.08 -10.27 -4.80
C ILE A 167 -13.26 -9.35 -4.47
N TYR A 168 -13.23 -8.15 -5.06
CA TYR A 168 -14.34 -7.20 -5.02
C TYR A 168 -15.30 -7.47 -6.19
N PRO A 169 -16.62 -7.57 -5.95
CA PRO A 169 -17.64 -7.52 -6.99
C PRO A 169 -17.47 -6.38 -7.99
N THR A 170 -17.64 -6.65 -9.28
CA THR A 170 -17.62 -5.64 -10.35
C THR A 170 -19.00 -5.00 -10.53
N GLY A 171 -19.05 -3.67 -10.63
CA GLY A 171 -20.21 -2.88 -11.04
C GLY A 171 -20.01 -2.13 -12.37
N GLU A 172 -18.79 -2.19 -12.94
CA GLU A 172 -18.45 -1.51 -14.20
C GLU A 172 -19.18 -2.09 -15.42
N THR A 173 -19.39 -1.23 -16.42
CA THR A 173 -20.04 -1.55 -17.70
C THR A 173 -19.22 -1.05 -18.88
N LEU A 174 -19.54 -1.57 -20.08
CA LEU A 174 -18.81 -1.21 -21.31
C LEU A 174 -18.98 0.28 -21.64
N GLY A 175 -17.88 0.92 -22.07
CA GLY A 175 -17.88 2.31 -22.52
C GLY A 175 -17.71 3.36 -21.41
N GLN A 176 -17.55 2.93 -20.15
CA GLN A 176 -17.25 3.83 -19.05
C GLN A 176 -15.81 4.38 -19.13
N THR A 177 -15.66 5.63 -18.68
CA THR A 177 -14.34 6.18 -18.32
C THR A 177 -13.81 5.51 -17.06
N MET A 178 -12.52 5.72 -16.78
CA MET A 178 -11.88 5.16 -15.58
C MET A 178 -12.55 5.70 -14.29
N ALA A 179 -12.86 6.99 -14.19
CA ALA A 179 -13.56 7.52 -13.02
C ALA A 179 -14.96 6.90 -12.80
N GLN A 180 -15.72 6.73 -13.90
CA GLN A 180 -17.05 6.11 -13.85
C GLN A 180 -16.99 4.64 -13.42
N ALA A 181 -16.05 3.86 -13.99
CA ALA A 181 -15.89 2.45 -13.63
C ALA A 181 -15.49 2.27 -12.16
N SER A 182 -14.59 3.12 -11.63
CA SER A 182 -14.22 3.08 -10.22
C SER A 182 -15.37 3.42 -9.29
N GLN A 183 -16.14 4.46 -9.61
CA GLN A 183 -17.32 4.81 -8.82
C GLN A 183 -18.38 3.70 -8.86
N ALA A 184 -18.61 3.09 -10.03
CA ALA A 184 -19.55 1.98 -10.19
C ALA A 184 -19.10 0.74 -9.40
N ASN A 185 -17.83 0.35 -9.52
CA ASN A 185 -17.26 -0.75 -8.75
C ASN A 185 -17.32 -0.44 -7.24
N TYR A 186 -16.90 0.74 -6.80
CA TYR A 186 -16.96 1.13 -5.39
C TYR A 186 -18.39 1.06 -4.82
N THR A 187 -19.38 1.59 -5.54
CA THR A 187 -20.80 1.58 -5.14
C THR A 187 -21.35 0.15 -5.01
N ASN A 188 -20.87 -0.77 -5.86
CA ASN A 188 -21.24 -2.18 -5.81
C ASN A 188 -20.64 -2.92 -4.59
N ASN A 189 -19.66 -2.33 -3.91
CA ASN A 189 -18.93 -2.91 -2.78
C ASN A 189 -19.28 -2.24 -1.43
N THR A 190 -20.54 -1.87 -1.23
CA THR A 190 -20.99 -1.12 -0.04
C THR A 190 -21.21 -1.94 1.23
N LYS A 191 -21.11 -3.28 1.15
CA LYS A 191 -21.49 -4.20 2.26
C LYS A 191 -20.33 -5.09 2.74
N ILE A 192 -19.10 -4.62 2.58
CA ILE A 192 -17.90 -5.32 3.08
C ILE A 192 -17.47 -4.63 4.37
N TYR A 193 -17.96 -5.13 5.51
CA TYR A 193 -17.63 -4.58 6.83
C TYR A 193 -16.19 -4.89 7.23
N GLY A 194 -15.53 -3.94 7.89
CA GLY A 194 -14.12 -4.08 8.29
C GLY A 194 -13.13 -3.89 7.14
N ASP A 195 -13.61 -3.33 6.01
CA ASP A 195 -12.77 -2.94 4.90
C ASP A 195 -12.60 -1.41 4.88
N ALA A 196 -11.39 -0.96 5.21
CA ALA A 196 -11.06 0.45 5.29
C ALA A 196 -11.36 1.20 4.00
N ILE A 197 -11.23 0.58 2.82
CA ILE A 197 -11.51 1.25 1.53
C ILE A 197 -12.94 1.78 1.49
N LYS A 198 -13.90 1.00 2.00
CA LYS A 198 -15.31 1.42 1.98
C LYS A 198 -15.60 2.44 3.07
N GLU A 199 -15.03 2.24 4.25
CA GLU A 199 -15.34 2.99 5.45
C GLU A 199 -14.64 4.36 5.50
N THR A 200 -13.54 4.52 4.77
CA THR A 200 -12.76 5.77 4.77
C THR A 200 -12.97 6.60 3.51
N SER A 201 -13.52 6.04 2.43
CA SER A 201 -13.90 6.77 1.22
C SER A 201 -15.38 7.08 1.17
N THR A 202 -15.74 8.14 0.43
CA THR A 202 -17.15 8.45 0.11
C THR A 202 -17.56 8.09 -1.32
N LEU A 203 -16.64 8.09 -2.29
CA LEU A 203 -16.97 7.97 -3.73
C LEU A 203 -16.19 6.90 -4.50
N GLY A 204 -15.06 6.42 -4.00
CA GLY A 204 -14.20 5.50 -4.75
C GLY A 204 -13.56 6.11 -6.01
N THR A 205 -13.41 7.44 -6.06
CA THR A 205 -12.57 8.13 -7.05
C THR A 205 -12.11 9.51 -6.52
N GLY A 206 -10.99 10.02 -7.04
CA GLY A 206 -10.47 11.35 -6.65
C GLY A 206 -9.87 11.36 -5.25
N ASN A 207 -10.12 12.41 -4.48
CA ASN A 207 -9.50 12.69 -3.18
C ASN A 207 -10.53 12.61 -2.04
N ASN A 208 -11.29 11.51 -2.04
CA ASN A 208 -12.50 11.35 -1.24
C ASN A 208 -12.33 10.36 -0.08
N SER A 209 -11.09 9.93 0.20
CA SER A 209 -10.74 9.20 1.41
C SER A 209 -10.60 10.17 2.59
N TRP A 210 -10.53 9.64 3.82
CA TRP A 210 -10.21 10.44 5.00
C TRP A 210 -8.92 11.24 4.78
N TYR A 211 -8.84 12.42 5.40
CA TYR A 211 -7.76 13.40 5.22
C TYR A 211 -7.58 13.92 3.78
N SER A 212 -8.58 13.73 2.90
CA SER A 212 -8.52 14.06 1.46
C SER A 212 -7.50 13.22 0.69
N ASP A 213 -7.21 12.02 1.19
CA ASP A 213 -6.35 11.04 0.53
C ASP A 213 -6.95 10.55 -0.80
N CYS A 214 -6.08 9.99 -1.65
CA CYS A 214 -6.49 9.34 -2.90
C CYS A 214 -7.49 8.19 -2.65
N SER A 215 -8.49 8.09 -3.52
CA SER A 215 -9.62 7.19 -3.36
C SER A 215 -9.93 6.43 -4.66
N ASP A 216 -8.95 6.18 -5.53
CA ASP A 216 -9.21 5.58 -6.84
C ASP A 216 -9.43 4.05 -6.75
N PHE A 217 -10.70 3.63 -6.71
CA PHE A 217 -11.08 2.21 -6.66
C PHE A 217 -10.68 1.48 -7.96
N VAL A 218 -10.42 0.18 -7.91
CA VAL A 218 -10.01 -0.58 -9.10
C VAL A 218 -11.10 -0.68 -10.18
N GLY A 219 -10.69 -0.81 -11.43
CA GLY A 219 -11.60 -0.85 -12.59
C GLY A 219 -10.88 -1.03 -13.92
N LEU A 220 -11.61 -1.46 -14.95
CA LEU A 220 -11.19 -1.61 -16.35
C LEU A 220 -9.79 -2.26 -16.48
N SER A 221 -8.83 -1.54 -17.07
CA SER A 221 -7.45 -2.01 -17.28
C SER A 221 -6.57 -1.90 -16.02
N THR A 222 -7.10 -1.45 -14.89
CA THR A 222 -6.39 -1.30 -13.62
C THR A 222 -7.06 -2.11 -12.50
N PRO A 223 -6.99 -3.45 -12.55
CA PRO A 223 -7.80 -4.30 -11.66
C PRO A 223 -7.20 -4.50 -10.26
N PHE A 224 -5.97 -4.05 -10.00
CA PHE A 224 -5.26 -4.29 -8.73
C PHE A 224 -5.16 -3.01 -7.88
N PHE A 225 -5.23 -3.14 -6.56
CA PHE A 225 -5.09 -2.03 -5.63
C PHE A 225 -3.62 -1.64 -5.37
N LEU A 226 -3.44 -0.36 -5.03
CA LEU A 226 -2.25 0.21 -4.40
C LEU A 226 -2.67 0.99 -3.15
N HIS A 227 -1.81 1.05 -2.14
CA HIS A 227 -2.02 1.87 -0.94
C HIS A 227 -0.87 2.85 -0.68
N GLY A 228 -1.15 3.85 0.17
CA GLY A 228 -0.19 4.76 0.76
C GLY A 228 0.11 5.98 -0.10
N GLY A 229 0.96 5.82 -1.11
CA GLY A 229 1.49 6.93 -1.91
C GLY A 229 2.85 6.56 -2.46
N TYR A 230 3.63 7.47 -3.01
CA TYR A 230 5.00 7.15 -3.43
C TYR A 230 5.95 8.26 -2.99
N TYR A 231 7.26 8.04 -3.15
CA TYR A 231 8.26 9.04 -2.85
C TYR A 231 8.02 10.31 -3.69
N GLY A 232 8.01 11.47 -3.04
CA GLY A 232 7.58 12.72 -3.68
C GLY A 232 6.09 12.80 -4.01
N GLY A 233 5.28 11.92 -3.43
CA GLY A 233 3.85 12.11 -3.30
C GLY A 233 3.52 13.43 -2.60
N THR A 234 2.36 13.98 -2.92
CA THR A 234 1.84 15.24 -2.38
C THR A 234 0.71 14.93 -1.39
N SER A 235 -0.13 15.92 -1.11
CA SER A 235 -1.33 15.87 -0.26
C SER A 235 -2.39 14.79 -0.59
N ILE A 236 -2.15 13.90 -1.54
CA ILE A 236 -3.05 12.77 -1.87
C ILE A 236 -2.52 11.43 -1.37
N SER A 237 -1.31 11.42 -0.80
CA SER A 237 -0.72 10.25 -0.16
C SER A 237 -1.10 10.24 1.31
N GLY A 238 -1.37 9.06 1.84
CA GLY A 238 -1.74 8.90 3.22
C GLY A 238 -2.10 7.47 3.55
N CYS A 239 -2.30 7.21 4.83
CA CYS A 239 -2.66 5.89 5.32
C CYS A 239 -3.95 5.36 4.67
N PHE A 240 -4.89 6.26 4.36
CA PHE A 240 -6.20 5.93 3.81
C PHE A 240 -6.23 6.08 2.29
N ALA A 241 -5.08 6.41 1.68
CA ALA A 241 -4.96 6.50 0.24
C ALA A 241 -4.99 5.12 -0.38
N PHE A 242 -5.91 4.91 -1.31
CA PHE A 242 -5.90 3.77 -2.21
C PHE A 242 -6.01 4.22 -3.66
N GLY A 243 -5.29 3.50 -4.51
CA GLY A 243 -5.27 3.71 -5.95
C GLY A 243 -5.39 2.40 -6.70
N ARG A 244 -5.26 2.51 -8.02
CA ARG A 244 -5.45 1.41 -8.97
C ARG A 244 -4.26 1.26 -9.90
N THR A 245 -3.97 0.03 -10.32
CA THR A 245 -2.89 -0.27 -11.26
C THR A 245 -3.21 -1.44 -12.18
N SER A 246 -2.61 -1.44 -13.37
CA SER A 246 -2.61 -2.60 -14.27
C SER A 246 -1.85 -3.79 -13.70
N GLY A 247 -0.99 -3.57 -12.70
CA GLY A 247 -0.16 -4.61 -12.08
C GLY A 247 1.27 -4.67 -12.62
N ASN A 248 1.61 -3.85 -13.61
CA ASN A 248 2.96 -3.77 -14.17
C ASN A 248 4.03 -3.41 -13.12
N GLY A 249 5.27 -3.81 -13.41
CA GLY A 249 6.44 -3.44 -12.61
C GLY A 249 6.70 -1.92 -12.66
N SER A 250 7.10 -1.36 -11.52
CA SER A 250 7.47 0.06 -11.41
C SER A 250 8.47 0.24 -10.26
N TYR A 251 9.38 1.20 -10.40
CA TYR A 251 10.43 1.49 -9.41
C TYR A 251 9.91 2.15 -8.13
N TYR A 252 8.70 2.72 -8.16
CA TYR A 252 8.07 3.39 -7.01
C TYR A 252 6.98 2.55 -6.34
N ARG A 253 6.88 1.26 -6.70
CA ARG A 253 5.85 0.36 -6.17
C ARG A 253 6.47 -0.82 -5.44
N GLY A 254 6.13 -0.99 -4.17
CA GLY A 254 6.57 -2.09 -3.33
C GLY A 254 5.42 -2.98 -2.88
N PHE A 255 5.64 -3.65 -1.75
CA PHE A 255 4.69 -4.54 -1.09
C PHE A 255 5.21 -4.84 0.32
N ARG A 256 4.30 -5.39 1.14
CA ARG A 256 4.62 -5.99 2.43
C ARG A 256 3.98 -7.37 2.53
N SER A 257 4.73 -8.31 3.10
CA SER A 257 4.23 -9.64 3.41
C SER A 257 3.73 -9.67 4.86
N VAL A 258 2.68 -10.43 5.10
CA VAL A 258 2.15 -10.72 6.43
C VAL A 258 2.69 -12.07 6.87
N LEU A 259 3.06 -12.16 8.15
CA LEU A 259 3.50 -13.39 8.80
C LEU A 259 2.55 -13.69 9.95
N VAL A 260 2.01 -14.91 9.98
CA VAL A 260 1.07 -15.35 11.01
C VAL A 260 1.61 -16.62 11.66
N SER A 261 1.63 -16.68 12.99
CA SER A 261 1.96 -17.92 13.69
C SER A 261 0.87 -18.96 13.47
N LEU A 262 1.27 -20.21 13.24
CA LEU A 262 0.36 -21.36 13.19
C LEU A 262 0.06 -21.91 14.58
#